data_AF-A0A938SEW8-F1
#
_entry.id   AF-A0A938SEW8-F1
#
_cell.length_a   1.000
_cell.length_b   1.000
_cell.length_c   1.000
_cell.angle_alpha   90.00
_cell.angle_beta   90.00
_cell.angle_gamma   90.00
#
_symmetry.space_group_name_H-M   'P 1'
#
loop_
_entity.id
_entity.type
_entity.pdbx_description
1 polymer ?
#
loop_
_entity_poly.entity_id
_entity_poly.type
_entity_poly.pdbx_seq_one_letter_code
_entity_poly.pdbx_strand_id
1 'polypeptide(L)'
;MMQEKATHTVAVGVLVLLFSGHGAAAAGLDIAALAAEIEAKAPVAALVRVASDGGNQPELIRVIFERLVAKCPAKNPSDLWRDETEEIYIRLHEKHLRFGSRSAKQSWASASGRAFERHVRSTVNRELAPVGILALSAPQLDRVDASLRDRLTLRIKRPCSEQPLPVWPDNDVLVVSKTANGWQPFAVISCKTSLHARLTETLFWSVITKQQLPLKSLFVTLDLDLEFGECAKPTRDARVLAETFLDRTYSLNQKTVKCATFRPFAEIPVDLKRWRAELVKGAVAKPVQPPAE
;
A
#
# COMPACT_ATOMS: atom_id res chain seq x y z
N MET A 1 -15.28 -18.47 54.83
CA MET A 1 -15.26 -17.29 53.94
C MET A 1 -14.44 -17.63 52.70
N MET A 2 -15.10 -18.16 51.68
CA MET A 2 -14.51 -18.38 50.35
C MET A 2 -14.64 -17.08 49.56
N GLN A 3 -13.54 -16.55 49.04
CA GLN A 3 -13.56 -15.47 48.04
C GLN A 3 -13.21 -16.06 46.68
N GLU A 4 -14.23 -16.12 45.82
CA GLU A 4 -14.11 -16.37 44.38
C GLU A 4 -13.34 -15.21 43.72
N LYS A 5 -12.23 -15.52 43.06
CA LYS A 5 -11.55 -14.60 42.15
C LYS A 5 -12.16 -14.74 40.76
N ALA A 6 -12.90 -13.71 40.33
CA ALA A 6 -13.38 -13.59 38.97
C ALA A 6 -12.22 -13.27 38.01
N THR A 7 -11.89 -14.21 37.13
CA THR A 7 -10.96 -14.04 36.01
C THR A 7 -11.70 -13.35 34.87
N HIS A 8 -11.41 -12.06 34.64
CA HIS A 8 -11.87 -11.35 33.44
C HIS A 8 -11.03 -11.76 32.23
N THR A 9 -11.54 -12.73 31.47
CA THR A 9 -11.06 -13.05 30.12
C THR A 9 -11.54 -11.97 29.17
N VAL A 10 -10.65 -11.06 28.75
CA VAL A 10 -10.94 -10.11 27.66
C VAL A 10 -10.81 -10.86 26.34
N ALA A 11 -11.95 -11.22 25.76
CA ALA A 11 -12.02 -11.76 24.41
C ALA A 11 -11.65 -10.67 23.40
N VAL A 12 -10.42 -10.73 22.86
CA VAL A 12 -10.03 -9.94 21.70
C VAL A 12 -10.66 -10.60 20.48
N GLY A 13 -11.81 -10.09 20.06
CA GLY A 13 -12.48 -10.51 18.82
C GLY A 13 -11.62 -10.14 17.62
N VAL A 14 -10.87 -11.10 17.11
CA VAL A 14 -10.27 -11.03 15.77
C VAL A 14 -11.41 -11.28 14.78
N LEU A 15 -11.87 -10.23 14.12
CA LEU A 15 -12.81 -10.34 13.01
C LEU A 15 -12.07 -10.94 11.80
N VAL A 16 -11.94 -12.26 11.77
CA VAL A 16 -11.56 -13.00 10.56
C VAL A 16 -12.80 -13.05 9.67
N LEU A 17 -12.86 -12.20 8.64
CA LEU A 17 -13.84 -12.33 7.56
C LEU A 17 -13.48 -13.57 6.73
N LEU A 18 -14.07 -14.72 7.10
CA LEU A 18 -14.11 -15.92 6.27
C LEU A 18 -15.15 -15.71 5.17
N PHE A 19 -14.69 -15.64 3.92
CA PHE A 19 -15.53 -15.54 2.74
C PHE A 19 -16.06 -16.92 2.35
N SER A 20 -17.33 -17.21 2.65
CA SER A 20 -18.08 -18.30 2.02
C SER A 20 -18.89 -17.73 0.86
N GLY A 21 -18.46 -18.01 -0.37
CA GLY A 21 -19.16 -17.62 -1.58
C GLY A 21 -20.43 -18.45 -1.79
N HIS A 22 -21.56 -17.77 -2.00
CA HIS A 22 -22.70 -18.27 -2.75
C HIS A 22 -23.23 -17.12 -3.62
N GLY A 23 -23.45 -17.43 -4.89
CA GLY A 23 -23.64 -16.47 -5.97
C GLY A 23 -24.85 -15.54 -5.81
N ALA A 24 -24.59 -14.25 -5.98
CA ALA A 24 -25.58 -13.29 -6.45
C ALA A 24 -25.09 -12.79 -7.81
N ALA A 25 -25.92 -12.96 -8.84
CA ALA A 25 -25.69 -12.37 -10.15
C ALA A 25 -25.53 -10.85 -10.00
N ALA A 26 -24.42 -10.31 -10.50
CA ALA A 26 -24.07 -8.91 -10.36
C ALA A 26 -25.05 -8.03 -11.16
N ALA A 27 -26.04 -7.46 -10.48
CA ALA A 27 -26.70 -6.25 -10.97
C ALA A 27 -25.62 -5.19 -11.20
N GLY A 28 -25.66 -4.50 -12.35
CA GLY A 28 -24.73 -3.41 -12.66
C GLY A 28 -24.76 -2.36 -11.54
N LEU A 29 -23.59 -1.90 -11.10
CA LEU A 29 -23.51 -0.82 -10.13
C LEU A 29 -23.98 0.47 -10.79
N ASP A 30 -24.98 1.13 -10.20
CA ASP A 30 -25.34 2.50 -10.57
C ASP A 30 -24.25 3.46 -10.05
N ILE A 31 -23.30 3.77 -10.92
CA ILE A 31 -22.17 4.66 -10.61
C ILE A 31 -22.64 6.07 -10.27
N ALA A 32 -23.75 6.54 -10.86
CA ALA A 32 -24.27 7.87 -10.59
C ALA A 32 -24.85 7.96 -9.17
N ALA A 33 -25.67 6.97 -8.79
CA ALA A 33 -26.20 6.88 -7.43
C ALA A 33 -25.08 6.72 -6.39
N LEU A 34 -24.05 5.92 -6.71
CA LEU A 34 -22.91 5.68 -5.84
C LEU A 34 -22.03 6.92 -5.66
N ALA A 35 -21.77 7.66 -6.74
CA ALA A 35 -21.08 8.94 -6.68
C ALA A 35 -21.85 9.95 -5.82
N ALA A 36 -23.18 10.06 -5.99
CA ALA A 36 -24.03 10.93 -5.20
C ALA A 36 -24.03 10.55 -3.70
N GLU A 37 -24.11 9.25 -3.39
CA GLU A 37 -24.04 8.76 -2.01
C GLU A 37 -22.67 9.06 -1.36
N ILE A 38 -21.60 8.84 -2.11
CA ILE A 38 -20.23 9.10 -1.66
C ILE A 38 -20.03 10.61 -1.42
N GLU A 39 -20.50 11.45 -2.33
CA GLU A 39 -20.47 12.91 -2.21
C GLU A 39 -21.28 13.43 -1.01
N ALA A 40 -22.45 12.86 -0.75
CA ALA A 40 -23.32 13.26 0.35
C ALA A 40 -22.71 13.01 1.75
N LYS A 41 -21.68 12.16 1.86
CA LYS A 41 -21.02 11.91 3.14
C LYS A 41 -20.08 13.05 3.49
N ALA A 42 -20.35 13.70 4.62
CA ALA A 42 -19.62 14.86 5.14
C ALA A 42 -18.08 14.84 4.99
N PRO A 43 -17.34 13.75 5.31
CA PRO A 43 -15.88 13.74 5.13
C PRO A 43 -15.47 13.79 3.66
N VAL A 44 -16.26 13.22 2.75
CA VAL A 44 -15.98 13.25 1.32
C VAL A 44 -16.33 14.61 0.73
N ALA A 45 -17.47 15.19 1.13
CA ALA A 45 -17.82 16.56 0.74
C ALA A 45 -16.72 17.56 1.13
N ALA A 46 -16.12 17.39 2.32
CA ALA A 46 -14.97 18.19 2.74
C ALA A 46 -13.73 17.94 1.87
N LEU A 47 -13.41 16.68 1.56
CA LEU A 47 -12.28 16.34 0.69
C LEU A 47 -12.45 16.85 -0.74
N VAL A 48 -13.68 16.81 -1.29
CA VAL A 48 -14.00 17.35 -2.61
C VAL A 48 -13.77 18.85 -2.63
N ARG A 49 -14.24 19.58 -1.60
CA ARG A 49 -13.99 21.02 -1.46
C ARG A 49 -12.49 21.32 -1.36
N VAL A 50 -11.75 20.58 -0.54
CA VAL A 50 -10.30 20.74 -0.42
C VAL A 50 -9.60 20.45 -1.75
N ALA A 51 -10.04 19.42 -2.50
CA ALA A 51 -9.48 19.11 -3.81
C ALA A 51 -9.75 20.23 -4.84
N SER A 52 -10.90 20.93 -4.76
CA SER A 52 -11.24 22.13 -5.56
C SER A 52 -10.24 23.26 -5.43
N ASP A 53 -9.62 23.38 -4.26
CA ASP A 53 -8.64 24.43 -3.99
C ASP A 53 -7.20 23.94 -4.26
N GLY A 54 -7.03 22.90 -5.08
CA GLY A 54 -5.72 22.28 -5.36
C GLY A 54 -5.23 21.32 -4.27
N GLY A 55 -6.14 20.85 -3.40
CA GLY A 55 -5.81 20.04 -2.23
C GLY A 55 -5.60 18.54 -2.50
N ASN A 56 -5.93 17.71 -1.52
CA ASN A 56 -5.42 16.35 -1.36
C ASN A 56 -6.11 15.29 -2.25
N GLN A 57 -5.99 15.41 -3.57
CA GLN A 57 -6.59 14.48 -4.56
C GLN A 57 -6.32 12.99 -4.29
N PRO A 58 -5.11 12.55 -3.89
CA PRO A 58 -4.89 11.13 -3.65
C PRO A 58 -5.67 10.60 -2.44
N GLU A 59 -6.05 11.47 -1.50
CA GLU A 59 -6.86 11.07 -0.34
C GLU A 59 -8.33 10.88 -0.74
N LEU A 60 -8.84 11.73 -1.62
CA LEU A 60 -10.16 11.55 -2.21
C LEU A 60 -10.25 10.21 -2.96
N ILE A 61 -9.27 9.90 -3.81
CA ILE A 61 -9.20 8.63 -4.55
C ILE A 61 -9.21 7.43 -3.58
N ARG A 62 -8.35 7.47 -2.54
CA ARG A 62 -8.27 6.41 -1.53
C ARG A 62 -9.62 6.18 -0.83
N VAL A 63 -10.29 7.26 -0.41
CA VAL A 63 -11.58 7.18 0.28
C VAL A 63 -12.69 6.64 -0.63
N ILE A 64 -12.72 7.05 -1.90
CA ILE A 64 -13.66 6.48 -2.89
C ILE A 64 -13.42 4.97 -2.99
N PHE A 65 -12.18 4.56 -3.23
CA PHE A 65 -11.81 3.15 -3.39
C PHE A 65 -12.20 2.30 -2.17
N GLU A 66 -11.85 2.73 -0.96
CA GLU A 66 -12.15 1.98 0.27
C GLU A 66 -13.65 1.82 0.51
N ARG A 67 -14.44 2.84 0.16
CA ARG A 67 -15.90 2.75 0.23
C ARG A 67 -16.45 1.76 -0.79
N LEU A 68 -15.91 1.75 -2.00
CA LEU A 68 -16.31 0.80 -3.04
C LEU A 68 -16.00 -0.64 -2.64
N VAL A 69 -14.80 -0.91 -2.13
CA VAL A 69 -14.40 -2.24 -1.64
C VAL A 69 -15.31 -2.69 -0.50
N ALA A 70 -15.63 -1.80 0.46
CA ALA A 70 -16.53 -2.13 1.57
C ALA A 70 -17.96 -2.41 1.11
N LYS A 71 -18.47 -1.69 0.10
CA LYS A 71 -19.82 -1.85 -0.42
C LYS A 71 -19.96 -3.04 -1.38
N CYS A 72 -18.89 -3.36 -2.10
CA CYS A 72 -18.87 -4.37 -3.16
C CYS A 72 -17.79 -5.44 -2.90
N PRO A 73 -17.82 -6.15 -1.77
CA PRO A 73 -16.74 -7.07 -1.38
C PRO A 73 -16.57 -8.27 -2.32
N ALA A 74 -17.60 -8.60 -3.10
CA ALA A 74 -17.56 -9.66 -4.10
C ALA A 74 -16.88 -9.23 -5.42
N LYS A 75 -16.69 -7.93 -5.66
CA LYS A 75 -16.00 -7.44 -6.86
C LYS A 75 -14.48 -7.48 -6.64
N ASN A 76 -13.76 -7.72 -7.73
CA ASN A 76 -12.31 -7.68 -7.73
C ASN A 76 -11.84 -6.24 -7.44
N PRO A 77 -11.01 -6.00 -6.40
CA PRO A 77 -10.55 -4.66 -6.06
C PRO A 77 -9.79 -3.96 -7.19
N SER A 78 -9.08 -4.69 -8.05
CA SER A 78 -8.39 -4.10 -9.20
C SER A 78 -9.35 -3.58 -10.26
N ASP A 79 -10.47 -4.27 -10.48
CA ASP A 79 -11.52 -3.79 -11.37
C ASP A 79 -12.20 -2.55 -10.74
N LEU A 80 -12.52 -2.59 -9.43
CA LEU A 80 -13.05 -1.43 -8.68
C LEU A 80 -12.15 -0.18 -8.75
N TRP A 81 -10.84 -0.38 -8.76
CA TRP A 81 -9.88 0.73 -8.86
C TRP A 81 -9.90 1.35 -10.26
N ARG A 82 -9.81 0.53 -11.30
CA ARG A 82 -9.68 1.00 -12.68
C ARG A 82 -10.99 1.55 -13.22
N ASP A 83 -12.10 0.87 -12.96
CA ASP A 83 -13.34 1.13 -13.68
C ASP A 83 -14.21 2.09 -12.84
N GLU A 84 -14.53 1.75 -11.59
CA GLU A 84 -15.45 2.54 -10.77
C GLU A 84 -14.78 3.73 -10.04
N THR A 85 -13.59 3.55 -9.46
CA THR A 85 -12.92 4.63 -8.71
C THR A 85 -12.49 5.76 -9.65
N GLU A 86 -11.91 5.43 -10.80
CA GLU A 86 -11.52 6.40 -11.82
C GLU A 86 -12.73 7.18 -12.33
N GLU A 87 -13.84 6.49 -12.65
CA GLU A 87 -15.03 7.15 -13.17
C GLU A 87 -15.65 8.11 -12.16
N ILE A 88 -15.80 7.68 -10.89
CA ILE A 88 -16.34 8.54 -9.83
C ILE A 88 -15.42 9.75 -9.60
N TYR A 89 -14.10 9.54 -9.60
CA TYR A 89 -13.13 10.61 -9.46
C TYR A 89 -13.26 11.64 -10.59
N ILE A 90 -13.30 11.20 -11.86
CA ILE A 90 -13.43 12.08 -13.02
C ILE A 90 -14.73 12.89 -12.94
N ARG A 91 -15.86 12.26 -12.60
CA ARG A 91 -17.16 12.94 -12.46
C ARG A 91 -17.12 14.02 -11.38
N LEU A 92 -16.55 13.72 -10.21
CA LEU A 92 -16.38 14.71 -9.14
C LEU A 92 -15.42 15.83 -9.56
N HIS A 93 -14.36 15.48 -10.30
CA HIS A 93 -13.38 16.43 -10.82
C HIS A 93 -14.00 17.41 -11.82
N GLU A 94 -14.82 16.91 -12.75
CA GLU A 94 -15.52 17.75 -13.73
C GLU A 94 -16.55 18.66 -13.07
N LYS A 95 -17.31 18.13 -12.09
CA LYS A 95 -18.36 18.87 -11.39
C LYS A 95 -17.81 19.99 -10.51
N HIS A 96 -16.72 19.75 -9.78
CA HIS A 96 -16.26 20.62 -8.70
C HIS A 96 -14.93 21.31 -8.95
N LEU A 97 -14.09 20.79 -9.85
CA LEU A 97 -12.73 21.31 -10.07
C LEU A 97 -12.66 22.21 -11.32
N ARG A 98 -13.77 22.41 -12.07
CA ARG A 98 -13.90 23.31 -13.23
C ARG A 98 -12.87 23.08 -14.36
N PHE A 99 -12.38 21.85 -14.51
CA PHE A 99 -11.52 21.44 -15.62
C PHE A 99 -12.21 20.39 -16.49
N GLY A 100 -11.94 20.40 -17.81
CA GLY A 100 -12.50 19.42 -18.74
C GLY A 100 -11.94 18.00 -18.55
N SER A 101 -12.64 17.00 -19.11
CA SER A 101 -12.35 15.56 -18.99
C SER A 101 -10.88 15.16 -19.18
N ARG A 102 -10.17 15.79 -20.13
CA ARG A 102 -8.75 15.55 -20.37
C ARG A 102 -7.88 15.91 -19.17
N SER A 103 -8.19 17.02 -18.50
CA SER A 103 -7.47 17.45 -17.29
C SER A 103 -7.77 16.52 -16.11
N ALA A 104 -9.02 16.08 -15.96
CA ALA A 104 -9.40 15.10 -14.94
C ALA A 104 -8.63 13.77 -15.09
N LYS A 105 -8.48 13.27 -16.31
CA LYS A 105 -7.68 12.06 -16.59
C LYS A 105 -6.18 12.23 -16.29
N GLN A 106 -5.60 13.39 -16.61
CA GLN A 106 -4.20 13.69 -16.26
C GLN A 106 -4.00 13.81 -14.74
N SER A 107 -4.95 14.46 -14.06
CA SER A 107 -5.00 14.50 -12.61
C SER A 107 -5.08 13.10 -12.01
N TRP A 108 -5.97 12.23 -12.50
CA TRP A 108 -6.04 10.82 -12.10
C TRP A 108 -4.70 10.09 -12.29
N ALA A 109 -4.08 10.21 -13.47
CA ALA A 109 -2.80 9.56 -13.77
C ALA A 109 -1.69 9.97 -12.80
N SER A 110 -1.68 11.23 -12.36
CA SER A 110 -0.69 11.74 -11.39
C SER A 110 -1.03 11.42 -9.92
N ALA A 111 -2.31 11.38 -9.55
CA ALA A 111 -2.75 11.23 -8.16
C ALA A 111 -2.99 9.78 -7.75
N SER A 112 -3.40 8.91 -8.68
CA SER A 112 -3.79 7.52 -8.39
C SER A 112 -2.64 6.68 -7.82
N GLY A 113 -1.42 6.81 -8.35
CA GLY A 113 -0.24 6.11 -7.80
C GLY A 113 -0.02 6.44 -6.32
N ARG A 114 -0.01 7.74 -5.97
CA ARG A 114 0.09 8.20 -4.59
C ARG A 114 -1.08 7.73 -3.73
N ALA A 115 -2.30 7.70 -4.29
CA ALA A 115 -3.47 7.21 -3.57
C ALA A 115 -3.34 5.73 -3.21
N PHE A 116 -2.77 4.94 -4.13
CA PHE A 116 -2.51 3.53 -3.92
C PHE A 116 -1.44 3.32 -2.84
N GLU A 117 -0.34 4.07 -2.88
CA GLU A 117 0.67 4.08 -1.82
C GLU A 117 0.07 4.40 -0.44
N ARG A 118 -0.82 5.41 -0.37
CA ARG A 118 -1.53 5.75 0.86
C ARG A 118 -2.42 4.61 1.32
N HIS A 119 -3.18 3.99 0.42
CA HIS A 119 -4.03 2.85 0.76
C HIS A 119 -3.23 1.69 1.38
N VAL A 120 -2.09 1.34 0.76
CA VAL A 120 -1.19 0.31 1.26
C VAL A 120 -0.63 0.71 2.63
N ARG A 121 -0.08 1.92 2.76
CA ARG A 121 0.48 2.43 4.02
C ARG A 121 -0.56 2.47 5.14
N SER A 122 -1.74 3.02 4.91
CA SER A 122 -2.83 3.09 5.89
C SER A 122 -3.30 1.71 6.31
N THR A 123 -3.36 0.75 5.38
CA THR A 123 -3.70 -0.64 5.70
C THR A 123 -2.64 -1.28 6.58
N VAL A 124 -1.36 -1.16 6.23
CA VAL A 124 -0.26 -1.69 7.06
C VAL A 124 -0.26 -1.06 8.45
N ASN A 125 -0.42 0.27 8.54
CA ASN A 125 -0.43 0.98 9.81
C ASN A 125 -1.62 0.59 10.69
N ARG A 126 -2.82 0.45 10.12
CA ARG A 126 -4.01 0.00 10.86
C ARG A 126 -3.78 -1.36 11.53
N GLU A 127 -3.14 -2.29 10.82
CA GLU A 127 -2.92 -3.65 11.30
C GLU A 127 -1.70 -3.79 12.23
N LEU A 128 -0.65 -2.98 12.02
CA LEU A 128 0.66 -3.21 12.63
C LEU A 128 1.14 -2.12 13.59
N ALA A 129 0.54 -0.92 13.57
CA ALA A 129 0.86 0.11 14.56
C ALA A 129 0.56 -0.32 16.01
N PRO A 130 -0.50 -1.09 16.32
CA PRO A 130 -0.72 -1.61 17.68
C PRO A 130 0.41 -2.48 18.21
N VAL A 131 1.22 -3.08 17.33
CA VAL A 131 2.35 -3.95 17.71
C VAL A 131 3.71 -3.27 17.55
N GLY A 132 3.76 -1.96 17.30
CA GLY A 132 5.02 -1.21 17.26
C GLY A 132 5.71 -1.20 15.89
N ILE A 133 4.97 -1.39 14.80
CA ILE A 133 5.48 -1.31 13.42
C ILE A 133 4.78 -0.16 12.70
N LEU A 134 5.52 0.65 11.96
CA LEU A 134 4.97 1.70 11.10
C LEU A 134 5.41 1.52 9.66
N ALA A 135 4.49 1.76 8.74
CA ALA A 135 4.73 2.05 7.34
C ALA A 135 4.74 3.57 7.15
N LEU A 136 5.81 4.09 6.55
CA LEU A 136 6.09 5.52 6.43
C LEU A 136 6.38 5.87 4.98
N SER A 137 5.90 7.03 4.53
CA SER A 137 6.40 7.68 3.32
C SER A 137 7.74 8.37 3.57
N ALA A 138 8.47 8.72 2.52
CA ALA A 138 9.74 9.43 2.65
C ALA A 138 9.62 10.76 3.44
N PRO A 139 8.59 11.63 3.25
CA PRO A 139 8.42 12.83 4.08
C PRO A 139 8.11 12.54 5.56
N GLN A 140 7.52 11.39 5.87
CA GLN A 140 7.21 11.01 7.25
C GLN A 140 8.41 10.46 8.02
N LEU A 141 9.46 10.00 7.33
CA LEU A 141 10.68 9.47 7.97
C LEU A 141 11.31 10.49 8.91
N ASP A 142 11.48 11.72 8.42
CA ASP A 142 12.17 12.77 9.16
C ASP A 142 11.37 13.21 10.41
N ARG A 143 10.05 13.04 10.40
CA ARG A 143 9.16 13.28 11.55
C ARG A 143 9.27 12.20 12.63
N VAL A 144 9.68 10.99 12.26
CA VAL A 144 9.79 9.84 13.16
C VAL A 144 11.18 9.71 13.74
N ASP A 145 12.19 9.83 12.88
CA ASP A 145 13.61 9.81 13.21
C ASP A 145 14.41 10.32 12.00
N ALA A 146 14.93 11.55 12.10
CA ALA A 146 15.70 12.21 11.05
C ALA A 146 16.93 11.41 10.59
N SER A 147 17.48 10.52 11.43
CA SER A 147 18.63 9.68 11.06
C SER A 147 18.25 8.54 10.12
N LEU A 148 16.96 8.18 9.99
CA LEU A 148 16.53 7.08 9.13
C LEU A 148 16.91 7.34 7.68
N ARG A 149 16.73 8.57 7.21
CA ARG A 149 17.08 8.94 5.84
C ARG A 149 18.57 8.74 5.58
N ASP A 150 19.42 9.20 6.47
CA ASP A 150 20.87 9.06 6.29
C ASP A 150 21.31 7.58 6.35
N ARG A 151 20.74 6.79 7.26
CA ARG A 151 21.03 5.35 7.41
C ARG A 151 20.59 4.51 6.21
N LEU A 152 19.61 4.98 5.45
CA LEU A 152 19.03 4.27 4.30
C LEU A 152 19.51 4.84 2.96
N THR A 153 20.24 5.95 2.98
CA THR A 153 20.85 6.53 1.79
C THR A 153 22.02 5.68 1.33
N LEU A 154 21.96 5.22 0.08
CA LEU A 154 22.97 4.39 -0.52
C LEU A 154 24.18 5.25 -0.90
N ARG A 155 25.38 4.69 -0.80
CA ARG A 155 26.62 5.34 -1.25
C ARG A 155 27.08 4.67 -2.52
N ILE A 156 26.82 5.32 -3.65
CA ILE A 156 27.08 4.75 -4.98
C ILE A 156 28.28 5.46 -5.62
N LYS A 157 29.29 4.68 -6.01
CA LYS A 157 30.43 5.20 -6.77
C LYS A 157 29.99 5.52 -8.19
N ARG A 158 30.14 6.77 -8.60
CA ARG A 158 29.90 7.21 -9.97
C ARG A 158 31.23 7.18 -10.73
N PRO A 159 31.40 6.42 -11.84
CA PRO A 159 32.69 6.32 -12.52
C PRO A 159 33.28 7.68 -12.97
N CYS A 160 32.42 8.65 -13.27
CA CYS A 160 32.83 10.00 -13.66
C CYS A 160 33.24 10.92 -12.50
N SER A 161 33.19 10.46 -11.25
CA SER A 161 33.65 11.22 -10.08
C SER A 161 34.21 10.29 -9.02
N GLU A 162 35.41 10.57 -8.49
CA GLU A 162 36.04 9.69 -7.51
C GLU A 162 35.26 9.57 -6.18
N GLN A 163 34.37 10.54 -5.89
CA GLN A 163 33.57 10.57 -4.68
C GLN A 163 32.25 9.79 -4.81
N PRO A 164 31.92 8.89 -3.86
CA PRO A 164 30.60 8.26 -3.79
C PRO A 164 29.51 9.30 -3.56
N LEU A 165 28.44 9.23 -4.36
CA LEU A 165 27.29 10.11 -4.20
C LEU A 165 26.24 9.47 -3.28
N PRO A 166 25.61 10.25 -2.39
CA PRO A 166 24.43 9.81 -1.65
C PRO A 166 23.26 9.67 -2.62
N VAL A 167 22.65 8.49 -2.66
CA VAL A 167 21.50 8.21 -3.51
C VAL A 167 20.37 7.64 -2.66
N TRP A 168 19.23 8.33 -2.67
CA TRP A 168 18.02 7.83 -2.06
C TRP A 168 17.33 6.85 -3.02
N PRO A 169 17.10 5.58 -2.63
CA PRO A 169 16.41 4.62 -3.49
C PRO A 169 14.93 5.00 -3.70
N ASP A 170 14.35 4.58 -4.84
CA ASP A 170 12.90 4.73 -5.09
C ASP A 170 12.10 3.77 -4.21
N ASN A 171 11.87 4.21 -2.98
CA ASN A 171 11.15 3.49 -1.95
C ASN A 171 9.82 4.20 -1.69
N ASP A 172 8.72 3.63 -2.17
CA ASP A 172 7.39 4.23 -2.00
C ASP A 172 6.97 4.23 -0.52
N VAL A 173 7.14 3.10 0.17
CA VAL A 173 6.80 2.94 1.59
C VAL A 173 7.91 2.20 2.33
N LEU A 174 8.41 2.77 3.42
CA LEU A 174 9.37 2.13 4.32
C LEU A 174 8.66 1.56 5.54
N VAL A 175 8.99 0.33 5.91
CA VAL A 175 8.48 -0.31 7.14
C VAL A 175 9.57 -0.32 8.22
N VAL A 176 9.23 0.27 9.36
CA VAL A 176 10.09 0.39 10.53
C VAL A 176 9.47 -0.27 11.75
N SER A 177 10.30 -0.82 12.63
CA SER A 177 9.90 -1.35 13.93
C SER A 177 10.47 -0.48 15.04
N LYS A 178 9.65 -0.24 16.08
CA LYS A 178 10.12 0.36 17.32
C LYS A 178 11.01 -0.63 18.07
N THR A 179 12.15 -0.14 18.56
CA THR A 179 13.08 -0.85 19.44
C THR A 179 13.36 0.00 20.69
N ALA A 180 14.11 -0.54 21.65
CA ALA A 180 14.57 0.22 22.81
C ALA A 180 15.46 1.42 22.42
N ASN A 181 16.17 1.32 21.29
CA ASN A 181 17.17 2.31 20.86
C ASN A 181 16.66 3.22 19.73
N GLY A 182 15.36 3.23 19.45
CA GLY A 182 14.77 4.07 18.40
C GLY A 182 13.97 3.27 17.37
N TRP A 183 14.18 3.58 16.10
CA TRP A 183 13.48 2.97 14.98
C TRP A 183 14.45 2.20 14.08
N GLN A 184 14.08 0.97 13.73
CA GLN A 184 14.86 0.12 12.84
C GLN A 184 14.05 -0.21 11.57
N PRO A 185 14.52 0.19 10.38
CA PRO A 185 13.92 -0.24 9.13
C PRO A 185 14.21 -1.72 8.87
N PHE A 186 13.25 -2.45 8.31
CA PHE A 186 13.43 -3.87 7.99
C PHE A 186 12.74 -4.32 6.70
N ALA A 187 11.89 -3.47 6.11
CA ALA A 187 11.31 -3.74 4.80
C ALA A 187 11.04 -2.45 4.02
N VAL A 188 11.02 -2.57 2.70
CA VAL A 188 10.53 -1.57 1.75
C VAL A 188 9.39 -2.18 0.94
N ILE A 189 8.36 -1.39 0.67
CA ILE A 189 7.24 -1.75 -0.18
C ILE A 189 7.18 -0.78 -1.34
N SER A 190 7.40 -1.29 -2.55
CA SER A 190 7.14 -0.55 -3.79
C SER A 190 5.69 -0.81 -4.23
N CYS A 191 4.93 0.24 -4.51
CA CYS A 191 3.50 0.21 -4.79
C CYS A 191 3.24 0.71 -6.20
N LYS A 192 2.96 -0.18 -7.15
CA LYS A 192 2.72 0.24 -8.55
C LYS A 192 1.38 -0.31 -9.06
N THR A 193 0.53 0.56 -9.59
CA THR A 193 -0.79 0.18 -10.13
C THR A 193 -0.65 -0.59 -11.45
N SER A 194 0.32 -0.23 -12.29
CA SER A 194 0.75 -0.93 -13.51
C SER A 194 2.27 -1.17 -13.52
N LEU A 195 2.74 -2.18 -14.25
CA LEU A 195 4.12 -2.69 -14.10
C LEU A 195 5.08 -2.10 -15.13
N HIS A 196 4.80 -2.26 -16.43
CA HIS A 196 5.62 -1.72 -17.54
C HIS A 196 7.13 -1.65 -17.22
N ALA A 197 7.81 -0.54 -17.52
CA ALA A 197 9.22 -0.32 -17.16
C ALA A 197 9.45 -0.06 -15.64
N ARG A 198 8.39 0.19 -14.86
CA ARG A 198 8.47 0.50 -13.42
C ARG A 198 8.81 -0.73 -12.58
N LEU A 199 8.46 -1.93 -13.07
CA LEU A 199 8.91 -3.16 -12.44
C LEU A 199 10.44 -3.26 -12.49
N THR A 200 11.07 -3.01 -13.64
CA THR A 200 12.53 -3.05 -13.77
C THR A 200 13.22 -2.07 -12.82
N GLU A 201 12.70 -0.86 -12.67
CA GLU A 201 13.19 0.12 -11.69
C GLU A 201 13.07 -0.40 -10.25
N THR A 202 11.93 -0.99 -9.90
CA THR A 202 11.71 -1.61 -8.58
C THR A 202 12.71 -2.74 -8.33
N LEU A 203 12.94 -3.61 -9.33
CA LEU A 203 13.86 -4.73 -9.24
C LEU A 203 15.31 -4.26 -9.09
N PHE A 204 15.70 -3.23 -9.84
CA PHE A 204 17.00 -2.58 -9.71
C PHE A 204 17.23 -2.10 -8.27
N TRP A 205 16.30 -1.32 -7.72
CA TRP A 205 16.42 -0.84 -6.34
C TRP A 205 16.39 -1.96 -5.31
N SER A 206 15.61 -3.01 -5.53
CA SER A 206 15.60 -4.20 -4.67
C SER A 206 16.98 -4.85 -4.59
N VAL A 207 17.63 -5.08 -5.73
CA VAL A 207 18.96 -5.71 -5.79
C VAL A 207 20.00 -4.84 -5.10
N ILE A 208 20.06 -3.54 -5.43
CA ILE A 208 21.07 -2.63 -4.85
C ILE A 208 20.85 -2.46 -3.34
N THR A 209 19.60 -2.30 -2.90
CA THR A 209 19.27 -2.13 -1.49
C THR A 209 19.66 -3.36 -0.68
N LYS A 210 19.35 -4.57 -1.16
CA LYS A 210 19.70 -5.83 -0.48
C LYS A 210 21.20 -6.06 -0.33
N GLN A 211 22.02 -5.50 -1.22
CA GLN A 211 23.47 -5.62 -1.12
C GLN A 211 24.07 -4.75 -0.01
N GLN A 212 23.42 -3.63 0.34
CA GLN A 212 23.94 -2.66 1.31
C GLN A 212 23.17 -2.63 2.62
N LEU A 213 21.90 -3.04 2.62
CA LEU A 213 20.98 -2.87 3.73
C LEU A 213 20.21 -4.18 3.98
N PRO A 214 20.00 -4.57 5.25
CA PRO A 214 19.27 -5.79 5.61
C PRO A 214 17.75 -5.58 5.53
N LEU A 215 17.25 -5.14 4.37
CA LEU A 215 15.83 -4.88 4.12
C LEU A 215 15.21 -5.98 3.28
N LYS A 216 13.96 -6.30 3.58
CA LYS A 216 13.09 -7.09 2.72
C LYS A 216 12.47 -6.21 1.64
N SER A 217 12.51 -6.65 0.39
CA SER A 217 11.93 -5.94 -0.74
C SER A 217 10.58 -6.55 -1.09
N LEU A 218 9.51 -5.79 -0.86
CA LEU A 218 8.15 -6.16 -1.16
C LEU A 218 7.67 -5.35 -2.35
N PHE A 219 6.80 -5.95 -3.15
CA PHE A 219 6.10 -5.28 -4.22
C PHE A 219 4.59 -5.44 -4.04
N VAL A 220 3.83 -4.36 -4.17
CA VAL A 220 2.38 -4.36 -4.08
C VAL A 220 1.81 -3.76 -5.34
N THR A 221 0.81 -4.44 -5.92
CA THR A 221 0.25 -4.04 -7.21
C THR A 221 -1.22 -4.35 -7.37
N LEU A 222 -1.85 -3.62 -8.28
CA LEU A 222 -3.19 -3.91 -8.77
C LEU A 222 -3.17 -4.86 -9.97
N ASP A 223 -2.01 -5.14 -10.58
CA ASP A 223 -1.86 -6.04 -11.74
C ASP A 223 -2.99 -5.84 -12.78
N LEU A 224 -3.22 -4.59 -13.18
CA LEU A 224 -4.39 -4.20 -13.98
C LEU A 224 -4.44 -4.91 -15.34
N ASP A 225 -3.27 -5.24 -15.88
CA ASP A 225 -3.09 -5.84 -17.21
C ASP A 225 -2.75 -7.34 -17.16
N LEU A 226 -2.79 -7.97 -15.97
CA LEU A 226 -2.50 -9.40 -15.77
C LEU A 226 -1.15 -9.86 -16.33
N GLU A 227 -0.09 -9.07 -16.15
CA GLU A 227 1.19 -9.29 -16.83
C GLU A 227 2.03 -10.43 -16.21
N PHE A 228 1.62 -10.98 -15.06
CA PHE A 228 2.37 -12.03 -14.37
C PHE A 228 2.04 -13.47 -14.82
N GLY A 229 0.82 -13.71 -15.30
CA GLY A 229 0.39 -15.07 -15.66
C GLY A 229 0.43 -16.05 -14.49
N GLU A 230 0.71 -17.31 -14.78
CA GLU A 230 0.70 -18.41 -13.82
C GLU A 230 2.10 -18.76 -13.31
N CYS A 231 2.17 -19.46 -12.17
CA CYS A 231 3.44 -19.84 -11.55
C CYS A 231 4.24 -20.82 -12.42
N ALA A 232 3.57 -21.81 -13.00
CA ALA A 232 4.21 -22.79 -13.89
C ALA A 232 4.38 -22.26 -15.33
N LYS A 233 3.63 -21.22 -15.70
CA LYS A 233 3.56 -20.65 -17.04
C LYS A 233 3.49 -19.12 -16.95
N PRO A 234 4.60 -18.44 -16.64
CA PRO A 234 4.65 -16.99 -16.62
C PRO A 234 4.34 -16.47 -18.04
N THR A 235 3.45 -15.48 -18.16
CA THR A 235 3.09 -14.89 -19.46
C THR A 235 4.18 -13.97 -20.00
N ARG A 236 4.97 -13.37 -19.11
CA ARG A 236 6.10 -12.48 -19.41
C ARG A 236 7.21 -12.66 -18.37
N ASP A 237 8.38 -12.12 -18.69
CA ASP A 237 9.53 -12.07 -17.77
C ASP A 237 9.20 -11.39 -16.45
N ALA A 238 8.17 -10.54 -16.40
CA ALA A 238 7.73 -9.84 -15.20
C ALA A 238 7.56 -10.75 -13.97
N ARG A 239 6.92 -11.92 -14.12
CA ARG A 239 6.78 -12.87 -13.00
C ARG A 239 8.12 -13.48 -12.62
N VAL A 240 8.88 -13.98 -13.60
CA VAL A 240 10.19 -14.62 -13.35
C VAL A 240 11.13 -13.66 -12.63
N LEU A 241 11.20 -12.41 -13.08
CA LEU A 241 12.01 -11.37 -12.47
C LEU A 241 11.53 -11.04 -11.05
N ALA A 242 10.22 -10.90 -10.85
CA ALA A 242 9.65 -10.67 -9.52
C ALA A 242 9.95 -11.83 -8.54
N GLU A 243 9.81 -13.08 -8.98
CA GLU A 243 10.12 -14.27 -8.17
C GLU A 243 11.61 -14.37 -7.82
N THR A 244 12.47 -13.88 -8.71
CA THR A 244 13.93 -13.95 -8.55
C THR A 244 14.45 -12.87 -7.61
N PHE A 245 13.98 -11.62 -7.74
CA PHE A 245 14.63 -10.46 -7.11
C PHE A 245 13.84 -9.85 -5.95
N LEU A 246 12.56 -10.18 -5.77
CA LEU A 246 11.74 -9.67 -4.67
C LEU A 246 11.55 -10.74 -3.59
N ASP A 247 11.43 -10.33 -2.33
CA ASP A 247 11.09 -11.29 -1.26
C ASP A 247 9.63 -11.72 -1.36
N ARG A 248 8.72 -10.78 -1.69
CA ARG A 248 7.29 -11.03 -1.89
C ARG A 248 6.70 -10.04 -2.88
N THR A 249 5.73 -10.53 -3.65
CA THR A 249 4.82 -9.72 -4.46
C THR A 249 3.40 -9.93 -3.97
N TYR A 250 2.68 -8.85 -3.69
CA TYR A 250 1.29 -8.88 -3.28
C TYR A 250 0.44 -8.25 -4.36
N SER A 251 -0.67 -8.89 -4.68
CA SER A 251 -1.63 -8.35 -5.65
C SER A 251 -3.01 -8.28 -5.02
N LEU A 252 -3.67 -7.13 -5.17
CA LEU A 252 -5.08 -6.95 -4.86
C LEU A 252 -5.98 -7.57 -5.95
N ASN A 253 -5.41 -7.86 -7.12
CA ASN A 253 -6.13 -8.54 -8.18
C ASN A 253 -6.35 -10.00 -7.80
N GLN A 254 -7.62 -10.38 -7.72
CA GLN A 254 -8.02 -11.75 -7.42
C GLN A 254 -7.69 -12.71 -8.58
N LYS A 255 -7.52 -12.20 -9.81
CA LYS A 255 -7.16 -12.98 -11.00
C LYS A 255 -5.66 -13.29 -11.06
N THR A 256 -4.79 -12.59 -10.32
CA THR A 256 -3.36 -12.92 -10.27
C THR A 256 -3.18 -14.25 -9.55
N VAL A 257 -2.57 -15.24 -10.20
CA VAL A 257 -2.30 -16.55 -9.61
C VAL A 257 -1.28 -16.43 -8.48
N LYS A 258 -1.56 -17.07 -7.33
CA LYS A 258 -0.73 -16.96 -6.12
C LYS A 258 0.23 -18.16 -5.97
N CYS A 259 1.36 -17.95 -5.30
CA CYS A 259 2.37 -18.96 -4.96
C CYS A 259 3.18 -18.54 -3.73
N ALA A 260 4.38 -19.11 -3.55
CA ALA A 260 5.29 -18.76 -2.47
C ALA A 260 5.69 -17.27 -2.48
N THR A 261 6.00 -16.71 -3.66
CA THR A 261 6.38 -15.29 -3.79
C THR A 261 5.18 -14.38 -4.03
N PHE A 262 4.20 -14.83 -4.82
CA PHE A 262 2.97 -14.07 -5.11
C PHE A 262 1.88 -14.36 -4.09
N ARG A 263 1.57 -13.41 -3.20
CA ARG A 263 0.63 -13.60 -2.09
C ARG A 263 -0.60 -12.67 -2.20
N PRO A 264 -1.72 -13.01 -1.56
CA PRO A 264 -2.84 -12.08 -1.39
C PRO A 264 -2.40 -10.85 -0.59
N PHE A 265 -2.93 -9.66 -0.94
CA PHE A 265 -2.64 -8.40 -0.24
C PHE A 265 -2.86 -8.48 1.29
N ALA A 266 -3.87 -9.22 1.73
CA ALA A 266 -4.19 -9.41 3.15
C ALA A 266 -3.07 -10.10 3.97
N GLU A 267 -2.08 -10.72 3.31
CA GLU A 267 -1.00 -11.43 4.00
C GLU A 267 0.20 -10.55 4.36
N ILE A 268 0.27 -9.30 3.88
CA ILE A 268 1.36 -8.36 4.21
C ILE A 268 1.62 -8.28 5.73
N PRO A 269 0.59 -8.12 6.60
CA PRO A 269 0.81 -8.05 8.04
C PRO A 269 1.46 -9.31 8.63
N VAL A 270 1.16 -10.48 8.08
CA VAL A 270 1.71 -11.76 8.55
C VAL A 270 3.20 -11.85 8.23
N ASP A 271 3.56 -11.59 6.97
CA ASP A 271 4.95 -11.64 6.54
C ASP A 271 5.81 -10.55 7.21
N LEU A 272 5.28 -9.33 7.39
CA LEU A 272 5.98 -8.27 8.11
C LEU A 272 6.21 -8.60 9.59
N LYS A 273 5.23 -9.23 10.28
CA LYS A 273 5.42 -9.69 11.66
C LYS A 273 6.51 -10.76 11.75
N ARG A 274 6.52 -11.71 10.81
CA ARG A 274 7.56 -12.75 10.73
C ARG A 274 8.95 -12.13 10.53
N TRP A 275 9.11 -11.29 9.51
CA TRP A 275 10.41 -10.67 9.22
C TRP A 275 10.90 -9.72 10.30
N ARG A 276 9.99 -9.06 11.02
CA ARG A 276 10.38 -8.29 12.20
C ARG A 276 11.05 -9.18 13.25
N ALA A 277 10.49 -10.35 13.54
CA ALA A 277 11.06 -11.28 14.50
C ALA A 277 12.43 -11.82 14.05
N GLU A 278 12.62 -12.01 12.74
CA GLU A 278 13.88 -12.45 12.15
C GLU A 278 14.97 -11.36 12.15
N LEU A 279 14.60 -10.12 11.82
CA LEU A 279 15.57 -9.06 11.47
C LEU A 279 15.76 -7.99 12.56
N VAL A 280 14.77 -7.78 13.43
CA VAL A 280 14.78 -6.67 14.39
C VAL A 280 15.01 -7.18 15.81
N LYS A 281 16.27 -7.14 16.24
CA LYS A 281 16.65 -7.48 17.63
C LYS A 281 16.14 -6.41 18.60
N GLY A 282 15.57 -6.83 19.72
CA GLY A 282 15.05 -5.91 20.75
C GLY A 282 13.80 -5.14 20.32
N ALA A 283 13.00 -5.73 19.42
CA ALA A 283 11.72 -5.18 19.01
C ALA A 283 10.77 -5.00 20.21
N VAL A 284 10.10 -3.84 20.26
CA VAL A 284 9.16 -3.50 21.34
C VAL A 284 7.72 -3.61 20.83
N ALA A 285 6.93 -4.52 21.39
CA ALA A 285 5.53 -4.70 21.05
C ALA A 285 4.63 -3.69 21.80
N LYS A 286 4.84 -2.40 21.56
CA LYS A 286 4.00 -1.32 22.11
C LYS A 286 3.27 -0.58 20.99
N PRO A 287 2.01 -0.17 21.21
CA PRO A 287 1.30 0.67 20.24
C PRO A 287 2.09 1.93 19.91
N VAL A 288 2.10 2.27 18.63
CA VAL A 288 2.69 3.50 18.09
C VAL A 288 1.64 4.22 17.24
N GLN A 289 1.78 5.53 17.09
CA GLN A 289 0.91 6.31 16.22
C GLN A 289 1.67 6.71 14.96
N PRO A 290 1.10 6.52 13.76
CA PRO A 290 1.69 7.05 12.55
C PRO A 290 1.67 8.58 12.61
N PRO A 291 2.69 9.27 12.04
CA PRO A 291 2.64 10.71 11.87
C PRO A 291 1.42 11.12 11.02
N ALA A 292 0.93 12.33 11.21
CA ALA A 292 -0.05 12.92 10.30
C ALA A 292 0.48 12.89 8.85
N GLU A 293 -0.44 12.72 7.90
CA GLU A 293 -0.16 12.79 6.45
C GLU A 293 0.16 14.24 6.05
#